data_AF-A0A0M8W2A6-F1
#
_entry.id   AF-A0A0M8W2A6-F1
#
_cell.length_a   1.000
_cell.length_b   1.000
_cell.length_c   1.000
_cell.angle_alpha   90.00
_cell.angle_beta   90.00
_cell.angle_gamma   90.00
#
_symmetry.space_group_name_H-M   'P 1'
#
loop_
_entity.id
_entity.type
_entity.pdbx_description
1 polymer ?
#
loop_
_entity_poly.entity_id
_entity_poly.type
_entity_poly.pdbx_seq_one_letter_code
_entity_poly.pdbx_strand_id
1 'polypeptide(L)'
;MIEKALTSADVEFVTTLHGDEPVDFHVLLQPRGEQADRLLRAIDDIALGELDEAVRERETPEGQEARSMGRQALDVSLQALRSAGSQAEGRLVEDHPLDALKSLVAEVGADEVIVLTDPHYVEEFFHRDWASRARHKVGVPVLKLFSHSKA
;
A
#
# COMPACT_ATOMS: atom_id res chain seq x y z
N MET A 1 -4.09 4.61 1.08
CA MET A 1 -3.62 3.56 0.16
C MET A 1 -2.57 2.72 0.88
N ILE A 2 -2.70 1.40 0.82
CA ILE A 2 -1.81 0.44 1.47
C ILE A 2 -1.43 -0.68 0.49
N GLU A 3 -0.29 -1.32 0.71
CA GLU A 3 0.19 -2.46 -0.11
C GLU A 3 0.05 -3.80 0.63
N LYS A 4 -0.02 -3.75 1.97
CA LYS A 4 -0.13 -4.89 2.88
C LYS A 4 -1.13 -4.57 3.98
N ALA A 5 -1.49 -5.56 4.80
CA ALA A 5 -2.35 -5.36 5.96
C ALA A 5 -1.72 -4.36 6.94
N LEU A 6 -2.53 -3.47 7.51
CA LEU A 6 -2.10 -2.55 8.56
C LEU A 6 -1.67 -3.32 9.80
N THR A 7 -0.50 -2.97 10.36
CA THR A 7 -0.11 -3.44 11.68
C THR A 7 -0.80 -2.62 12.77
N SER A 8 -0.79 -3.10 14.02
CA SER A 8 -1.34 -2.33 15.14
C SER A 8 -0.66 -0.97 15.32
N ALA A 9 0.65 -0.88 15.05
CA ALA A 9 1.39 0.37 15.10
C ALA A 9 0.96 1.33 13.98
N ASP A 10 0.69 0.82 12.78
CA ASP A 10 0.17 1.65 11.69
C ASP A 10 -1.22 2.19 12.01
N VAL A 11 -2.10 1.34 12.58
CA VAL A 11 -3.45 1.74 13.00
C VAL A 11 -3.38 2.84 14.04
N GLU A 12 -2.65 2.63 15.15
CA GLU A 12 -2.45 3.63 16.19
C GLU A 12 -1.94 4.95 15.61
N PHE A 13 -0.94 4.86 14.73
CA PHE A 13 -0.36 6.04 14.11
C PHE A 13 -1.37 6.80 13.25
N VAL A 14 -2.06 6.14 12.31
CA VAL A 14 -3.01 6.85 11.42
C VAL A 14 -4.25 7.35 12.13
N THR A 15 -4.75 6.64 13.14
CA THR A 15 -5.94 7.08 13.88
C THR A 15 -5.67 8.26 14.80
N THR A 16 -4.41 8.55 15.13
CA THR A 16 -4.04 9.65 16.04
C THR A 16 -3.53 10.91 15.32
N LEU A 17 -3.36 10.87 13.99
CA LEU A 17 -2.86 12.02 13.21
C LEU A 17 -3.71 13.29 13.34
N HIS A 18 -5.02 13.12 13.50
CA HIS A 18 -5.99 14.23 13.55
C HIS A 18 -6.50 14.53 14.97
N GLY A 19 -5.84 13.99 16.01
CA GLY A 19 -6.27 14.17 17.40
C GLY A 19 -7.66 13.60 17.66
N ASP A 20 -8.57 14.42 18.19
CA ASP A 20 -9.94 14.01 18.55
C ASP A 20 -10.95 14.19 17.40
N GLU A 21 -10.51 14.66 16.23
CA GLU A 21 -11.41 14.81 15.07
C GLU A 21 -11.85 13.44 14.55
N PRO A 22 -13.16 13.20 14.31
CA PRO A 22 -13.63 11.94 13.77
C PRO A 22 -13.15 11.77 12.33
N VAL A 23 -12.52 10.63 12.03
CA VAL A 23 -11.99 10.30 10.70
C VAL A 23 -12.66 9.05 10.15
N ASP A 24 -13.16 9.17 8.92
CA ASP A 24 -13.71 8.06 8.14
C ASP A 24 -12.65 7.57 7.14
N PHE A 25 -12.23 6.31 7.27
CA PHE A 25 -11.17 5.73 6.44
C PHE A 25 -11.73 5.04 5.19
N HIS A 26 -11.30 5.48 4.02
CA HIS A 26 -11.49 4.75 2.76
C HIS A 26 -10.18 4.10 2.30
N VAL A 27 -10.08 2.78 2.50
CA VAL A 27 -8.85 2.01 2.27
C VAL A 27 -8.82 1.43 0.86
N LEU A 28 -7.86 1.89 0.06
CA LEU A 28 -7.45 1.21 -1.17
C LEU A 28 -6.24 0.32 -0.87
N LEU A 29 -6.41 -0.99 -1.11
CA LEU A 29 -5.31 -1.94 -1.07
C LEU A 29 -4.97 -2.37 -2.49
N GLN A 30 -3.71 -2.19 -2.87
CA GLN A 30 -3.19 -2.75 -4.13
C GLN A 30 -2.46 -4.06 -3.81
N PRO A 31 -3.05 -5.24 -4.08
CA PRO A 31 -2.39 -6.51 -3.82
C PRO A 31 -1.21 -6.66 -4.78
N ARG A 32 -0.05 -7.02 -4.24
CA ARG A 32 1.11 -7.40 -5.05
C ARG A 32 1.37 -8.89 -4.93
N GLY A 33 1.66 -9.54 -6.06
CA GLY A 33 2.42 -10.78 -6.07
C GLY A 33 3.92 -10.45 -5.99
N GLU A 34 4.73 -11.31 -5.39
CA GLU A 34 6.18 -11.08 -5.25
C GLU A 34 6.97 -11.15 -6.58
N GLN A 35 6.34 -11.15 -7.77
CA GLN A 35 7.08 -11.04 -9.05
C GLN A 35 7.86 -9.71 -9.13
N ALA A 36 7.32 -8.63 -8.56
CA ALA A 36 8.03 -7.37 -8.44
C ALA A 36 9.33 -7.53 -7.64
N ASP A 37 9.28 -8.33 -6.57
CA ASP A 37 10.39 -8.54 -5.65
C ASP A 37 11.50 -9.44 -6.22
N ARG A 38 11.15 -10.37 -7.12
CA ARG A 38 12.14 -11.24 -7.80
C ARG A 38 12.91 -10.50 -8.90
N LEU A 39 12.23 -9.63 -9.67
CA LEU A 39 12.88 -8.81 -10.70
C LEU A 39 13.88 -7.83 -10.06
N LEU A 40 13.51 -7.24 -8.92
CA LEU A 40 14.35 -6.36 -8.12
C LEU A 40 15.64 -7.06 -7.65
N ARG A 41 15.53 -8.26 -7.05
CA ARG A 41 16.72 -9.03 -6.61
C ARG A 41 17.64 -9.41 -7.77
N ALA A 42 17.08 -9.83 -8.90
CA ALA A 42 17.86 -10.20 -10.06
C ALA A 42 18.64 -9.02 -10.67
N ILE A 43 18.14 -7.79 -10.54
CA ILE A 43 18.84 -6.57 -10.98
C ILE A 43 19.98 -6.21 -10.00
N ASP A 44 19.79 -6.38 -8.70
CA ASP A 44 20.84 -6.20 -7.68
C ASP A 44 22.00 -7.20 -7.86
N ASP A 45 21.70 -8.46 -8.17
CA ASP A 45 22.72 -9.49 -8.42
C ASP A 45 23.60 -9.15 -9.65
N ILE A 46 22.99 -8.54 -10.67
CA ILE A 46 23.70 -8.05 -11.86
C ILE A 46 24.53 -6.79 -11.55
N ALA A 47 24.02 -5.89 -10.69
CA ALA A 47 24.72 -4.67 -10.29
C ALA A 47 25.91 -4.94 -9.33
N LEU A 48 25.84 -6.03 -8.55
CA LEU A 48 26.89 -6.46 -7.61
C LEU A 48 27.87 -7.50 -8.18
N GLY A 49 27.65 -7.96 -9.42
CA GLY A 49 28.59 -8.82 -10.15
C GLY A 49 28.58 -10.28 -9.75
N GLU A 50 27.57 -10.73 -8.99
CA GLU A 50 27.45 -12.12 -8.54
C GLU A 50 26.44 -12.84 -9.44
N LEU A 51 26.96 -13.44 -10.52
CA LEU A 51 26.25 -14.52 -11.21
C LEU A 51 26.51 -15.81 -10.42
N ASP A 52 25.67 -16.14 -9.44
CA ASP A 52 25.25 -17.53 -9.27
C ASP A 52 24.01 -17.74 -8.38
N GLU A 53 23.13 -18.56 -8.93
CA GLU A 53 22.14 -19.43 -8.28
C GLU A 53 21.33 -18.93 -7.07
N ALA A 54 20.09 -18.52 -7.35
CA ALA A 54 18.99 -18.70 -6.38
C ALA A 54 17.68 -19.12 -7.06
N VAL A 55 17.67 -20.34 -7.60
CA VAL A 55 16.44 -21.13 -7.71
C VAL A 55 16.20 -21.79 -6.34
N ARG A 56 15.32 -21.20 -5.53
CA ARG A 56 14.52 -21.96 -4.56
C ARG A 56 13.10 -21.42 -4.53
N GLU A 57 12.22 -22.22 -5.11
CA GLU A 57 10.77 -22.09 -5.01
C GLU A 57 10.33 -21.98 -3.55
N ARG A 58 9.69 -20.86 -3.23
CA ARG A 58 8.42 -20.88 -2.52
C ARG A 58 7.39 -20.46 -3.55
N GLU A 59 6.43 -21.32 -3.86
CA GLU A 59 5.36 -20.99 -4.79
C GLU A 59 4.64 -19.74 -4.26
N THR A 60 4.92 -18.60 -4.90
CA THR A 60 4.32 -17.32 -4.55
C THR A 60 2.96 -17.24 -5.24
N PRO A 61 1.89 -16.92 -4.51
CA PRO A 61 0.57 -16.81 -5.09
C PRO A 61 0.51 -15.66 -6.10
N GLU A 62 0.12 -15.97 -7.33
CA GLU A 62 -0.11 -15.00 -8.41
C GLU A 62 -1.61 -14.94 -8.75
N GLY A 63 -2.05 -13.87 -9.42
CA GLY A 63 -3.41 -13.83 -9.97
C GLY A 63 -4.52 -13.96 -8.92
N GLN A 64 -5.32 -15.02 -8.96
CA GLN A 64 -6.47 -15.20 -8.05
C GLN A 64 -6.07 -15.40 -6.59
N GLU A 65 -4.91 -16.00 -6.34
CA GLU A 65 -4.41 -16.23 -4.98
C GLU A 65 -3.83 -14.94 -4.37
N ALA A 66 -3.19 -14.09 -5.18
CA ALA A 66 -2.80 -12.75 -4.76
C ALA A 66 -4.04 -11.89 -4.41
N ARG A 67 -5.15 -12.04 -5.16
CA ARG A 67 -6.43 -11.38 -4.85
C ARG A 67 -7.05 -11.90 -3.55
N SER A 68 -6.96 -13.20 -3.26
CA SER A 68 -7.50 -13.77 -2.02
C SER A 68 -6.71 -13.30 -0.80
N MET A 69 -5.38 -13.27 -0.88
CA MET A 69 -4.53 -12.71 0.16
C MET A 69 -4.72 -11.20 0.32
N GLY A 70 -4.85 -10.47 -0.79
CA GLY A 70 -5.17 -9.04 -0.81
C GLY A 70 -6.49 -8.75 -0.10
N ARG A 71 -7.52 -9.55 -0.38
CA ARG A 71 -8.82 -9.42 0.28
C ARG A 71 -8.70 -9.64 1.79
N GLN A 72 -7.99 -10.70 2.20
CA GLN A 72 -7.75 -10.96 3.62
C GLN A 72 -7.00 -9.82 4.30
N ALA A 73 -5.96 -9.28 3.66
CA ALA A 73 -5.19 -8.16 4.17
C ALA A 73 -6.05 -6.88 4.32
N LEU A 74 -6.94 -6.64 3.35
CA LEU A 74 -7.90 -5.54 3.39
C LEU A 74 -8.87 -5.73 4.56
N ASP A 75 -9.47 -6.91 4.69
CA ASP A 75 -10.45 -7.20 5.74
C ASP A 75 -9.85 -7.04 7.14
N VAL A 76 -8.62 -7.54 7.35
CA VAL A 76 -7.87 -7.35 8.60
C VAL A 76 -7.64 -5.87 8.90
N SER A 77 -7.25 -5.08 7.89
CA SER A 77 -7.01 -3.65 8.05
C SER A 77 -8.28 -2.88 8.42
N LEU A 78 -9.39 -3.17 7.73
CA LEU A 78 -10.69 -2.56 8.00
C LEU A 78 -11.20 -2.93 9.39
N GLN A 79 -11.06 -4.19 9.80
CA GLN A 79 -11.43 -4.61 11.14
C GLN A 79 -10.59 -3.90 12.21
N ALA A 80 -9.29 -3.75 11.99
CA ALA A 80 -8.41 -3.09 12.94
C ALA A 80 -8.74 -1.60 13.12
N LEU A 81 -8.99 -0.88 12.02
CA LEU A 81 -9.44 0.52 12.06
C LEU A 81 -10.79 0.67 12.78
N ARG A 82 -11.76 -0.20 12.48
CA ARG A 82 -13.06 -0.22 13.17
C ARG A 82 -12.94 -0.53 14.65
N SER A 83 -12.04 -1.43 15.02
CA SER A 83 -11.77 -1.78 16.42
C SER A 83 -11.10 -0.62 17.19
N ALA A 84 -10.39 0.26 16.48
CA ALA A 84 -9.84 1.50 17.02
C ALA A 84 -10.87 2.64 17.13
N GLY A 85 -12.12 2.41 16.71
CA GLY A 85 -13.23 3.37 16.83
C GLY A 85 -13.52 4.20 15.58
N SER A 86 -12.78 4.00 14.48
CA SER A 86 -12.99 4.73 13.23
C SER A 86 -14.01 4.04 12.32
N GLN A 87 -14.72 4.80 11.48
CA GLN A 87 -15.41 4.17 10.35
C GLN A 87 -14.37 3.77 9.32
N ALA A 88 -14.56 2.61 8.70
CA ALA A 88 -13.65 2.16 7.65
C ALA A 88 -14.38 1.34 6.59
N GLU A 89 -14.12 1.65 5.33
CA GLU A 89 -14.53 0.86 4.16
C GLU A 89 -13.37 0.74 3.20
N GLY A 90 -13.39 -0.22 2.28
CA GLY A 90 -12.27 -0.37 1.36
C GLY A 90 -12.49 -1.31 0.21
N ARG A 91 -11.60 -1.21 -0.78
CA ARG A 91 -11.62 -2.04 -1.99
C ARG A 91 -10.21 -2.36 -2.47
N LEU A 92 -10.09 -3.49 -3.17
CA LEU A 92 -8.88 -3.85 -3.88
C LEU A 92 -8.76 -3.03 -5.17
N VAL A 93 -7.53 -2.70 -5.57
CA VAL A 93 -7.22 -2.12 -6.88
C VAL A 93 -6.15 -2.95 -7.57
N GLU A 94 -6.41 -3.40 -8.79
CA GLU A 94 -5.47 -4.23 -9.54
C GLU A 94 -4.62 -3.38 -10.49
N ASP A 95 -5.25 -2.42 -11.16
CA ASP A 95 -4.63 -1.58 -12.18
C ASP A 95 -4.77 -0.08 -11.88
N HIS A 96 -3.81 0.70 -12.37
CA HIS A 96 -3.82 2.17 -12.34
C HIS A 96 -4.17 2.77 -10.96
N PRO A 97 -3.37 2.49 -9.91
CA PRO A 97 -3.67 2.92 -8.53
C PRO A 97 -3.87 4.43 -8.37
N LEU A 98 -3.15 5.25 -9.14
CA LEU A 98 -3.34 6.70 -9.17
C LEU A 98 -4.74 7.12 -9.62
N ASP A 99 -5.27 6.46 -10.64
CA ASP A 99 -6.58 6.78 -11.20
C ASP A 99 -7.70 6.29 -10.27
N ALA A 100 -7.52 5.11 -9.68
CA ALA A 100 -8.42 4.59 -8.66
C ALA A 100 -8.47 5.47 -7.41
N LEU A 101 -7.31 5.98 -6.97
CA LEU A 101 -7.18 6.90 -5.86
C LEU A 101 -7.84 8.25 -6.17
N LYS A 102 -7.56 8.84 -7.33
CA LYS A 102 -8.23 10.07 -7.78
C LYS A 102 -9.75 9.92 -7.81
N SER A 103 -10.21 8.80 -8.38
CA SER A 103 -11.65 8.52 -8.49
C SER A 103 -12.28 8.38 -7.12
N LEU A 104 -11.64 7.66 -6.19
CA LEU A 104 -12.12 7.51 -4.82
C LEU A 104 -12.17 8.87 -4.09
N VAL A 105 -11.11 9.68 -4.17
CA VAL A 105 -11.08 11.01 -3.56
C VAL A 105 -12.27 11.86 -4.04
N ALA A 106 -12.56 11.84 -5.35
CA ALA A 106 -13.70 12.55 -5.91
C ALA A 106 -15.06 11.94 -5.51
N GLU A 107 -15.14 10.62 -5.41
CA GLU A 107 -16.35 9.85 -5.04
C GLU A 107 -16.78 10.14 -3.60
N VAL A 108 -15.84 10.13 -2.66
CA VAL A 108 -16.12 10.30 -1.23
C VAL A 108 -15.88 11.71 -0.71
N GLY A 109 -15.29 12.59 -1.53
CA GLY A 109 -14.92 13.94 -1.11
C GLY A 109 -13.83 13.96 -0.04
N ALA A 110 -12.83 13.08 -0.16
CA ALA A 110 -11.78 12.93 0.87
C ALA A 110 -10.96 14.21 1.04
N ASP A 111 -10.62 14.55 2.28
CA ASP A 111 -9.83 15.74 2.61
C ASP A 111 -8.33 15.56 2.36
N GLU A 112 -7.84 14.33 2.45
CA GLU A 112 -6.44 13.99 2.24
C GLU A 112 -6.25 12.53 1.77
N VAL A 113 -5.02 12.22 1.36
CA VAL A 113 -4.59 10.85 1.08
C VAL A 113 -3.37 10.51 1.93
N ILE A 114 -3.51 9.43 2.70
CA ILE A 114 -2.38 8.75 3.34
C ILE A 114 -1.92 7.57 2.47
N VAL A 115 -0.62 7.51 2.17
CA VAL A 115 0.03 6.37 1.51
C VAL A 115 0.97 5.71 2.51
N LEU A 116 0.65 4.48 2.91
CA LEU A 116 1.52 3.64 3.74
C LEU A 116 2.20 2.60 2.85
N THR A 117 3.53 2.64 2.81
CA THR A 117 4.36 1.76 1.98
C THR A 117 5.57 1.29 2.78
N ASP A 118 6.14 0.14 2.43
CA ASP A 118 7.37 -0.34 3.05
C ASP A 118 8.59 0.48 2.53
N PRO A 119 9.59 0.80 3.37
CA PRO A 119 10.72 1.67 3.00
C PRO A 119 11.49 1.25 1.74
N HIS A 120 11.63 -0.05 1.51
CA HIS A 120 12.44 -0.62 0.40
C HIS A 120 11.70 -0.65 -0.95
N TYR A 121 10.39 -0.44 -0.98
CA TYR A 121 9.55 -0.68 -2.17
C TYR A 121 9.17 0.59 -2.93
N VAL A 122 9.76 1.71 -2.50
CA VAL A 122 9.40 3.04 -2.97
C VAL A 122 9.91 3.36 -4.38
N GLU A 123 10.97 2.72 -4.86
CA GLU A 123 11.68 3.23 -6.04
C GLU A 123 11.12 2.74 -7.39
N GLU A 124 10.66 1.50 -7.52
CA GLU A 124 10.44 0.95 -8.87
C GLU A 124 9.03 1.10 -9.47
N PHE A 125 7.99 1.32 -8.67
CA PHE A 125 6.61 1.43 -9.22
C PHE A 125 5.99 2.82 -9.08
N PHE A 126 6.78 3.75 -8.58
CA PHE A 126 6.39 5.13 -8.34
C PHE A 126 7.31 6.14 -9.05
N HIS A 127 7.95 5.71 -10.15
CA HIS A 127 8.68 6.54 -11.12
C HIS A 127 9.36 7.80 -10.54
N ARG A 128 10.28 7.74 -9.56
CA ARG A 128 11.02 8.90 -8.97
C ARG A 128 10.21 10.15 -8.52
N ASP A 129 8.91 10.26 -8.81
CA ASP A 129 8.10 11.49 -8.86
C ASP A 129 6.62 11.25 -8.47
N TRP A 130 6.23 10.07 -7.99
CA TRP A 130 4.84 9.78 -7.58
C TRP A 130 4.25 10.83 -6.65
N ALA A 131 4.98 11.25 -5.61
CA ALA A 131 4.44 12.20 -4.64
C ALA A 131 4.08 13.54 -5.33
N SER A 132 4.88 13.94 -6.33
CA SER A 132 4.59 15.09 -7.18
C SER A 132 3.36 14.84 -8.06
N ARG A 133 3.29 13.68 -8.76
CA ARG A 133 2.16 13.34 -9.64
C ARG A 133 0.85 13.14 -8.87
N ALA A 134 0.87 12.49 -7.73
CA ALA A 134 -0.29 12.24 -6.88
C ALA A 134 -0.86 13.57 -6.37
N ARG A 135 -0.03 14.46 -5.81
CA ARG A 135 -0.47 15.80 -5.36
C ARG A 135 -1.21 16.57 -6.46
N HIS A 136 -0.69 16.56 -7.68
CA HIS A 136 -1.35 17.22 -8.81
C HIS A 136 -2.57 16.47 -9.35
N LYS A 137 -2.60 15.13 -9.26
CA LYS A 137 -3.63 14.29 -9.88
C LYS A 137 -4.85 14.06 -8.98
N VAL A 138 -4.63 13.90 -7.67
CA VAL A 138 -5.71 13.65 -6.69
C VAL A 138 -6.36 14.94 -6.20
N GLY A 139 -5.65 16.06 -6.23
CA GLY A 139 -6.20 17.38 -5.89
C GLY A 139 -6.31 17.67 -4.39
N VAL A 140 -5.84 16.77 -3.53
CA VAL A 140 -5.84 16.89 -2.06
C VAL A 140 -4.44 16.66 -1.51
N PRO A 141 -4.14 17.12 -0.27
CA PRO A 141 -2.90 16.82 0.41
C PRO A 141 -2.58 15.31 0.40
N VAL A 142 -1.31 14.98 0.16
CA VAL A 142 -0.83 13.59 0.16
C VAL A 142 0.28 13.45 1.19
N LEU A 143 0.02 12.66 2.22
CA LEU A 143 0.97 12.26 3.25
C LEU A 143 1.54 10.88 2.91
N LYS A 144 2.87 10.77 2.87
CA LYS A 144 3.56 9.51 2.67
C LYS A 144 4.16 9.06 3.99
N LEU A 145 3.77 7.87 4.43
CA LEU A 145 4.20 7.23 5.65
C LEU A 145 4.86 5.89 5.32
N PHE A 146 5.77 5.48 6.20
CA PHE A 146 6.37 4.16 6.11
C PHE A 146 5.67 3.22 7.06
N SER A 147 5.30 2.04 6.55
CA SER A 147 4.69 0.97 7.32
C SER A 147 5.66 0.48 8.40
N HIS A 148 5.14 0.26 9.60
CA HIS A 148 5.90 -0.33 10.70
C HIS A 148 5.98 -1.85 10.52
N SER A 149 6.90 -2.30 9.67
CA SER A 149 7.27 -3.71 9.65
C SER A 149 8.18 -4.01 10.85
N LYS A 150 7.80 -4.94 11.74
CA LYS A 150 8.81 -5.58 12.60
C LYS A 150 9.84 -6.24 11.69
N ALA A 151 11.10 -5.85 11.88
CA ALA A 151 12.27 -6.54 11.30
C ALA A 151 12.32 -8.01 11.75
#